data_AF-A0A7S9GS37-F1
#
_entry.id   AF-A0A7S9GS37-F1
#
_cell.length_a   1.000
_cell.length_b   1.000
_cell.length_c   1.000
_cell.angle_alpha   90.00
_cell.angle_beta   90.00
_cell.angle_gamma   90.00
#
_symmetry.space_group_name_H-M   'P 1'
#
loop_
_entity.id
_entity.type
_entity.pdbx_description
1 polymer ?
#
loop_
_entity_poly.entity_id
_entity_poly.type
_entity_poly.pdbx_seq_one_letter_code
_entity_poly.pdbx_strand_id
1 'polypeptide(L)' 'MPETYGYRGVTFTVTRAGYDDKFEITISIDGEIRHATVRTRLPELAKRRAEMLINRLLKDRSSSLLQEDDRNKE' A
#
# COMPACT_ATOMS: atom_id res chain seq x y z
N MET A 1 -8.53 -9.06 -15.16
CA MET A 1 -8.43 -7.61 -15.42
C MET A 1 -7.88 -6.94 -14.17
N PRO A 2 -7.01 -5.92 -14.31
CA PRO A 2 -6.55 -5.13 -13.16
C PRO A 2 -7.69 -4.24 -12.65
N GLU A 3 -7.86 -4.18 -11.33
CA GLU A 3 -8.83 -3.32 -10.67
C GLU A 3 -8.12 -2.22 -9.91
N THR A 4 -8.48 -0.97 -10.19
CA THR A 4 -7.92 0.21 -9.54
C THR A 4 -8.84 0.70 -8.43
N TYR A 5 -8.27 0.99 -7.27
CA TYR A 5 -8.95 1.42 -6.07
C TYR A 5 -8.29 2.67 -5.49
N GLY A 6 -9.06 3.45 -4.75
CA GLY A 6 -8.56 4.58 -3.96
C GLY A 6 -8.82 4.36 -2.47
N TYR A 7 -7.82 4.64 -1.63
CA TYR A 7 -7.96 4.57 -0.18
C TYR A 7 -7.14 5.67 0.51
N ARG A 8 -7.81 6.51 1.32
CA ARG A 8 -7.19 7.65 2.05
C ARG A 8 -6.32 8.56 1.17
N GLY A 9 -6.76 8.83 -0.06
CA GLY A 9 -6.03 9.66 -1.03
C GLY A 9 -4.87 8.95 -1.73
N VAL A 10 -4.65 7.66 -1.48
CA VAL A 10 -3.65 6.83 -2.15
C VAL A 10 -4.34 5.93 -3.19
N THR A 11 -3.81 5.90 -4.41
CA THR A 11 -4.30 5.04 -5.49
C THR A 11 -3.51 3.74 -5.51
N PHE A 12 -4.21 2.61 -5.64
CA PHE A 12 -3.57 1.31 -5.80
C PHE A 12 -4.31 0.42 -6.79
N THR A 13 -3.59 -0.49 -7.41
CA THR A 13 -4.10 -1.43 -8.40
C THR A 13 -3.94 -2.85 -7.89
N VAL A 14 -4.97 -3.66 -8.03
CA VAL A 14 -4.96 -5.09 -7.72
C VAL A 14 -5.10 -5.87 -9.02
N THR A 15 -4.08 -6.66 -9.34
CA THR A 15 -4.02 -7.45 -10.57
C THR A 15 -3.96 -8.91 -10.20
N ARG A 16 -4.88 -9.72 -10.71
CA ARG A 16 -4.79 -11.18 -10.55
C ARG A 16 -3.61 -11.70 -11.36
N ALA A 17 -2.63 -12.29 -10.69
CA ALA A 17 -1.41 -12.76 -11.29
C ALA A 17 -1.56 -14.23 -11.73
N GLY A 18 -2.11 -14.44 -12.93
CA GLY A 18 -2.29 -15.75 -13.54
C GLY A 18 -3.30 -16.67 -12.82
N TYR A 19 -3.10 -17.98 -12.94
CA TYR A 19 -3.97 -19.04 -12.41
C TYR A 19 -3.64 -19.46 -10.96
N ASP A 20 -2.60 -18.87 -10.37
CA ASP A 20 -1.96 -19.35 -9.14
C ASP A 20 -2.54 -18.76 -7.84
N ASP A 21 -3.80 -18.33 -7.87
CA ASP A 21 -4.48 -17.75 -6.69
C ASP A 21 -3.65 -16.66 -5.99
N LYS A 22 -3.04 -15.80 -6.80
CA LYS A 22 -2.19 -14.70 -6.33
C LYS A 22 -2.65 -13.40 -6.96
N PHE A 23 -2.54 -12.34 -6.18
CA PHE A 23 -2.81 -10.98 -6.60
C PHE A 23 -1.57 -10.14 -6.38
N GLU A 24 -1.16 -9.44 -7.43
CA GLU A 24 -0.17 -8.38 -7.38
C GLU A 24 -0.87 -7.07 -7.06
N ILE A 25 -0.28 -6.31 -6.15
CA ILE A 25 -0.79 -5.05 -5.64
C ILE A 25 0.27 -4.00 -5.94
N THR A 26 -0.12 -2.95 -6.67
CA THR A 26 0.74 -1.80 -6.97
C THR A 26 0.16 -0.59 -6.28
N ILE A 27 0.90 0.02 -5.35
CA ILE A 27 0.48 1.19 -4.58
C ILE A 27 1.30 2.38 -5.04
N SER A 28 0.65 3.48 -5.42
CA SER A 28 1.34 4.73 -5.75
C SER A 28 1.07 5.77 -4.67
N ILE A 29 2.14 6.19 -3.99
CA ILE A 29 2.10 7.19 -2.92
C ILE A 29 3.22 8.20 -3.13
N ASP A 30 2.87 9.47 -3.35
CA ASP A 30 3.83 10.59 -3.42
C ASP A 30 4.95 10.41 -4.47
N GLY A 31 4.64 9.78 -5.60
CA GLY A 31 5.61 9.47 -6.66
C GLY A 31 6.41 8.19 -6.44
N GLU A 32 6.30 7.56 -5.26
CA GLU A 32 6.87 6.24 -5.01
C GLU A 32 5.87 5.14 -5.38
N ILE A 33 6.35 4.12 -6.11
CA ILE A 33 5.55 2.95 -6.47
C ILE A 33 6.02 1.77 -5.63
N ARG A 34 5.11 1.18 -4.86
CA ARG A 34 5.34 -0.02 -4.06
C ARG A 34 4.61 -1.21 -4.65
N HIS A 35 5.30 -2.33 -4.76
CA HIS A 35 4.74 -3.59 -5.21
C HIS A 35 4.61 -4.56 -4.03
N ALA A 36 3.49 -5.26 -3.96
CA ALA A 36 3.26 -6.32 -3.00
C ALA A 36 2.50 -7.47 -3.67
N THR A 37 2.75 -8.69 -3.21
CA THR A 37 2.06 -9.87 -3.73
C THR A 37 1.35 -10.57 -2.58
N VAL A 38 0.09 -10.93 -2.77
CA VAL A 38 -0.66 -11.72 -1.80
C VAL A 38 -1.20 -12.99 -2.45
N ARG A 39 -1.05 -14.12 -1.77
CA ARG A 39 -1.64 -15.40 -2.18
C ARG A 39 -3.02 -15.52 -1.57
N THR A 40 -4.05 -15.35 -2.39
CA THR A 40 -5.46 -15.51 -2.03
C THR A 40 -6.29 -15.76 -3.29
N ARG A 41 -7.39 -16.50 -3.13
CA ARG A 41 -8.42 -16.67 -4.16
C ARG A 41 -9.41 -15.51 -4.20
N LEU A 42 -9.47 -14.73 -3.13
CA LEU A 42 -10.49 -13.72 -2.89
C LEU A 42 -9.97 -12.31 -3.22
N PRO A 43 -10.53 -11.62 -4.22
CA PRO A 43 -10.11 -10.26 -4.59
C PRO A 43 -10.32 -9.27 -3.44
N GLU A 44 -11.40 -9.44 -2.66
CA GLU A 44 -11.69 -8.60 -1.49
C GLU A 44 -10.60 -8.69 -0.42
N LEU A 45 -10.00 -9.88 -0.24
CA LEU A 45 -8.89 -10.06 0.71
C LEU A 45 -7.62 -9.38 0.20
N ALA A 46 -7.38 -9.41 -1.11
CA ALA A 46 -6.26 -8.68 -1.72
C ALA A 46 -6.43 -7.16 -1.57
N LYS A 47 -7.65 -6.65 -1.76
CA LYS A 47 -7.98 -5.24 -1.49
C LYS A 47 -7.73 -4.87 -0.03
N ARG A 48 -8.27 -5.63 0.93
CA ARG A 48 -8.05 -5.41 2.37
C ARG A 48 -6.57 -5.41 2.75
N ARG A 49 -5.77 -6.24 2.10
CA ARG A 49 -4.31 -6.30 2.29
C ARG A 49 -3.61 -5.06 1.75
N ALA A 50 -4.03 -4.54 0.60
CA ALA A 50 -3.55 -3.26 0.08
C ALA A 50 -3.86 -2.11 1.06
N GLU A 51 -5.09 -2.03 1.57
CA GLU A 51 -5.51 -1.00 2.54
C GLU A 51 -4.68 -1.04 3.83
N MET A 52 -4.36 -2.23 4.34
CA MET A 52 -3.48 -2.40 5.49
C MET A 52 -2.04 -1.94 5.22
N LEU A 53 -1.50 -2.27 4.04
CA LEU A 53 -0.16 -1.82 3.62
C LEU A 53 -0.11 -0.29 3.52
N ILE A 54 -1.11 0.33 2.90
CA ILE A 54 -1.24 1.78 2.82
C ILE A 54 -1.29 2.40 4.21
N ASN A 55 -2.10 1.85 5.12
CA ASN A 55 -2.19 2.36 6.49
C ASN A 55 -0.85 2.27 7.24
N ARG A 56 -0.09 1.20 7.03
CA ARG A 56 1.25 1.05 7.61
C ARG A 56 2.23 2.07 7.03
N LEU A 57 2.22 2.28 5.70
CA LEU A 57 3.07 3.25 5.02
C LEU A 57 2.78 4.68 5.49
N LEU A 58 1.50 5.06 5.60
CA LEU A 58 1.10 6.38 6.09
C LEU A 58 1.53 6.58 7.55
N LYS A 59 1.38 5.56 8.40
CA LYS A 59 1.81 5.62 9.80
C LYS A 59 3.33 5.77 9.93
N ASP A 60 4.08 4.99 9.17
CA ASP A 60 5.55 5.04 9.15
C ASP A 60 6.04 6.44 8.74
N ARG A 61 5.46 6.99 7.67
CA ARG A 61 5.79 8.34 7.19
C ARG A 61 5.45 9.44 8.18
N SER A 62 4.29 9.36 8.84
CA SER A 62 3.93 10.29 9.90
C SER A 62 4.89 10.22 11.10
N SER A 63 5.45 9.04 11.36
CA SER A 63 6.44 8.85 12.43
C SER A 63 7.80 9.46 12.06
N SER A 64 8.20 9.39 10.79
CA SER A 64 9.48 9.96 10.33
C SER A 64 9.47 11.49 10.33
N LEU A 65 8.35 12.13 9.97
CA LEU A 65 8.21 13.59 9.98
C LEU A 65 8.17 14.19 11.39
N LEU A 66 7.86 13.41 12.43
CA LEU A 66 7.81 13.87 13.82
C LEU A 66 9.17 13.76 14.54
N GLN A 67 10.20 13.21 13.90
CA GLN A 67 11.50 12.96 14.54
C GLN A 67 12.55 14.05 14.22
N GLU A 68 12.27 14.98 13.31
CA GLU A 68 13.19 16.06 12.94
C GLU A 68 13.11 17.30 13.86
N ASP A 69 12.00 17.52 14.56
CA ASP A 69 11.82 18.70 15.43
C ASP A 69 12.52 18.60 16.81
N ASP A 70 12.97 17.41 17.23
CA ASP A 70 13.55 17.22 18.58
C ASP A 70 15.08 17.46 18.64
N ARG A 71 15.74 17.66 17.48
CA ARG A 71 17.22 17.79 17.42
C ARG A 71 17.77 19.21 17.35
N ASN A 72 16.95 20.25 17.53
CA ASN A 72 17.40 21.64 17.47
C ASN A 72 17.34 22.37 18.83
N LYS A 73 17.66 21.67 19.92
CA LYS A 73 17.68 22.28 21.26
C LYS A 73 18.84 21.79 22.13
N GLU A 74 20.07 21.90 21.64
CA GLU A 74 21.27 21.97 22.47
C GLU A 74 22.26 23.01 21.92
#